data_AF-A0A0M3D8N5-F1
#
_entry.id   AF-A0A0M3D8N5-F1
#
_cell.length_a   1.000
_cell.length_b   1.000
_cell.length_c   1.000
_cell.angle_alpha   90.00
_cell.angle_beta   90.00
_cell.angle_gamma   90.00
#
_symmetry.space_group_name_H-M   'P 1'
#
loop_
_entity.id
_entity.type
_entity.pdbx_description
1 polymer ?
#
loop_
_entity_poly.entity_id
_entity_poly.type
_entity_poly.pdbx_seq_one_letter_code
_entity_poly.pdbx_strand_id
1 'polypeptide(L)' 'MSETPRYLSPEQVCELVPGMTVANLKDLRASGKGPRYSKPTGDRGHITLYREADVVAWVEAAFVKTREQS' A
#
# COMPACT_ATOMS: atom_id res chain seq x y z
N MET A 1 5.26 1.21 24.11
CA MET A 1 6.44 1.20 23.25
C MET A 1 6.10 2.01 22.02
N SER A 2 6.86 3.06 21.70
CA SER A 2 6.61 3.82 20.47
C SER A 2 7.21 3.02 19.32
N GLU A 3 6.39 2.26 18.60
CA GLU A 3 6.84 1.58 17.39
C GLU A 3 7.26 2.62 16.36
N THR A 4 8.53 2.59 15.99
CA THR A 4 9.04 3.43 14.91
C THR A 4 8.27 3.08 13.64
N PRO A 5 7.69 4.06 12.92
CA PRO A 5 6.91 3.78 11.73
C PRO A 5 7.80 3.13 10.68
N ARG A 6 7.44 1.90 10.28
CA ARG A 6 8.15 1.15 9.24
C ARG A 6 7.72 1.65 7.86
N TYR A 7 8.71 2.02 7.06
CA TYR A 7 8.52 2.47 5.69
C TYR A 7 8.86 1.34 4.72
N LEU A 8 8.02 1.18 3.70
CA LEU A 8 8.10 0.13 2.70
C LEU A 8 8.29 0.73 1.31
N SER A 9 9.12 0.07 0.50
CA SER A 9 9.19 0.29 -0.95
C SER A 9 7.98 -0.35 -1.65
N PRO A 10 7.71 -0.02 -2.93
CA PRO A 10 6.66 -0.69 -3.71
C PRO A 10 6.83 -2.23 -3.75
N GLU A 11 8.08 -2.71 -3.82
CA GLU A 11 8.39 -4.14 -3.85
C GLU A 11 8.07 -4.80 -2.51
N GLN A 12 8.43 -4.16 -1.40
CA GLN A 12 8.12 -4.67 -0.06
C GLN A 12 6.61 -4.67 0.23
N VAL A 13 5.85 -3.75 -0.35
CA VAL A 13 4.37 -3.79 -0.30
C VAL A 13 3.85 -5.03 -1.04
N CYS A 14 4.45 -5.40 -2.18
CA CYS A 14 4.09 -6.62 -2.90
C CYS A 14 4.47 -7.89 -2.13
N GLU A 15 5.57 -7.86 -1.38
CA GLU A 15 5.93 -8.96 -0.47
C GLU A 15 4.94 -9.08 0.70
N LEU A 16 4.47 -7.95 1.23
CA LEU A 16 3.53 -7.91 2.35
C LEU A 16 2.12 -8.37 1.96
N VAL A 17 1.69 -8.11 0.71
CA VAL A 17 0.36 -8.44 0.20
C VAL A 17 0.48 -9.56 -0.84
N PRO A 18 0.29 -10.83 -0.47
CA PRO A 18 0.41 -11.95 -1.40
C PRO A 18 -0.47 -11.78 -2.64
N GLY A 19 0.11 -11.98 -3.82
CA GLY A 19 -0.59 -11.80 -5.10
C GLY A 19 -0.62 -10.35 -5.61
N MET A 20 -0.12 -9.38 -4.85
CA MET A 20 0.08 -8.02 -5.32
C MET A 20 1.31 -7.94 -6.24
N THR A 21 1.20 -7.16 -7.31
CA THR A 21 2.32 -6.88 -8.22
C THR A 21 2.61 -5.38 -8.25
N VAL A 22 3.84 -5.00 -8.59
CA VAL A 22 4.24 -3.59 -8.70
C VAL A 22 3.42 -2.86 -9.78
N ALA A 23 3.04 -3.56 -10.85
CA ALA A 23 2.16 -3.05 -11.88
C ALA A 23 0.76 -2.72 -11.33
N ASN A 24 0.12 -3.68 -10.65
CA ASN A 24 -1.18 -3.45 -10.00
C ASN A 24 -1.10 -2.30 -8.98
N LEU A 25 -0.02 -2.24 -8.20
CA LEU A 25 0.20 -1.16 -7.23
C LEU A 25 0.41 0.20 -7.91
N LYS A 26 1.03 0.25 -9.09
CA LYS A 26 1.15 1.48 -9.90
C LYS A 26 -0.22 1.93 -10.41
N ASP A 27 -1.05 1.01 -10.90
CA ASP A 27 -2.39 1.32 -11.38
C ASP A 27 -3.33 1.77 -10.24
N LEU A 28 -3.20 1.15 -9.07
CA LEU A 28 -3.90 1.55 -7.85
C LEU A 28 -3.50 2.96 -7.40
N ARG A 29 -2.22 3.33 -7.51
CA ARG A 29 -1.76 4.71 -7.26
C ARG A 29 -2.33 5.70 -8.27
N ALA A 30 -2.33 5.34 -9.55
CA ALA A 30 -2.83 6.21 -10.62
C ALA A 30 -4.34 6.43 -10.51
N SER A 31 -5.09 5.40 -10.10
CA SER A 31 -6.53 5.45 -9.90
C SER A 31 -6.97 6.00 -8.53
N GLY A 32 -6.03 6.23 -7.60
CA GLY A 32 -6.33 6.71 -6.24
C GLY A 32 -6.99 5.67 -5.33
N LYS A 33 -7.04 4.39 -5.74
CA LYS A 33 -7.66 3.29 -4.98
C LYS A 33 -6.66 2.50 -4.12
N GLY A 34 -5.38 2.81 -4.24
CA GLY A 34 -4.30 2.13 -3.53
C GLY A 34 -4.00 2.66 -2.13
N PRO A 35 -3.04 2.04 -1.45
CA PRO A 35 -2.58 2.50 -0.14
C PRO A 35 -1.93 3.87 -0.23
N ARG A 36 -1.94 4.59 0.89
CA ARG A 36 -1.35 5.93 0.99
C ARG A 36 0.16 5.84 0.76
N TYR A 37 0.67 6.67 -0.14
CA TYR A 37 2.10 6.78 -0.43
C TYR A 37 2.61 8.20 -0.18
N SER A 38 3.91 8.31 0.07
CA SER A 38 4.62 9.56 0.25
C SER A 38 5.82 9.62 -0.68
N LYS A 39 6.10 10.81 -1.20
CA LYS A 39 7.28 11.10 -2.01
C LYS A 39 8.15 12.12 -1.26
N PRO A 40 9.08 11.68 -0.39
CA PRO A 40 9.86 12.60 0.45
C PRO A 40 10.77 13.51 -0.38
N THR A 41 11.16 13.06 -1.58
CA THR A 41 12.02 13.78 -2.53
C THR A 41 11.25 14.69 -3.50
N GLY A 42 9.96 14.95 -3.26
CA GLY A 42 9.11 15.77 -4.12
C GLY A 42 8.79 15.15 -5.49
N ASP A 43 8.19 15.93 -6.39
CA ASP A 43 7.69 15.46 -7.69
C ASP A 43 8.78 14.95 -8.64
N ARG A 44 10.01 15.46 -8.51
CA ARG A 44 11.18 14.99 -9.29
C ARG A 44 11.87 13.78 -8.67
N GLY A 45 11.40 13.34 -7.52
CA GLY A 45 11.95 12.21 -6.80
C GLY A 45 11.36 10.89 -7.27
N HIS A 46 12.24 9.93 -7.58
CA HIS A 46 11.83 8.56 -7.94
C HIS A 46 11.45 7.70 -6.72
N ILE A 47 11.58 8.24 -5.51
CA ILE A 47 11.33 7.51 -4.27
C ILE A 47 9.83 7.55 -3.94
N THR A 48 9.18 6.39 -4.04
CA THR A 48 7.83 6.18 -3.49
C THR A 48 7.96 5.36 -2.21
N LEU A 49 7.52 5.92 -1.09
CA LEU A 49 7.46 5.24 0.20
C LEU A 49 6.01 4.99 0.60
N TYR A 50 5.79 3.87 1.27
CA TYR A 50 4.56 3.54 1.96
C TYR A 50 4.85 3.40 3.44
N ARG A 51 3.86 3.68 4.29
CA ARG A 51 3.94 3.26 5.69
C ARG A 51 3.27 1.90 5.81
N GLU A 52 3.90 0.99 6.52
CA GLU A 52 3.35 -0.35 6.76
C GLU A 52 1.92 -0.27 7.33
N ALA A 53 1.70 0.60 8.32
CA ALA A 53 0.38 0.83 8.91
C ALA A 53 -0.68 1.32 7.89
N ASP A 54 -0.31 2.20 6.95
CA ASP A 54 -1.24 2.70 5.93
C ASP A 54 -1.58 1.59 4.91
N VAL A 55 -0.64 0.71 4.61
CA VAL A 55 -0.84 -0.44 3.72
C VAL A 55 -1.75 -1.46 4.37
N VAL A 56 -1.48 -1.83 5.63
CA VAL A 56 -2.32 -2.76 6.39
C VAL A 56 -3.73 -2.22 6.55
N ALA A 57 -3.89 -0.96 6.97
CA ALA A 57 -5.21 -0.33 7.08
C ALA A 57 -5.99 -0.32 5.76
N TRP A 58 -5.28 -0.09 4.63
CA TRP A 58 -5.88 -0.18 3.30
C TRP A 58 -6.32 -1.60 2.94
N VAL A 59 -5.48 -2.61 3.17
CA VAL A 59 -5.83 -4.02 2.96
C VAL A 59 -7.04 -4.40 3.81
N GLU A 60 -7.03 -3.99 5.08
CA GLU A 60 -8.11 -4.27 6.03
C GLU A 60 -9.43 -3.64 5.61
N ALA A 61 -9.40 -2.38 5.15
CA ALA A 61 -10.57 -1.69 4.61
C ALA A 61 -11.04 -2.27 3.27
N ALA A 62 -10.12 -2.83 2.47
CA ALA A 62 -10.41 -3.47 1.20
C ALA A 62 -10.93 -4.91 1.33
N PHE A 63 -10.84 -5.54 2.52
CA PHE A 63 -11.54 -6.79 2.77
C PHE A 63 -13.03 -6.56 2.64
N VAL A 64 -13.56 -6.90 1.47
CA VAL A 64 -14.99 -7.14 1.33
C VAL A 64 -15.28 -8.32 2.24
N LYS A 65 -16.03 -8.08 3.32
CA LYS A 65 -16.71 -9.17 4.03
C LYS A 65 -17.63 -9.79 2.99
N THR A 66 -17.18 -10.85 2.33
CA THR A 66 -18.05 -11.69 1.53
C THR A 66 -19.13 -12.16 2.49
N ARG A 67 -20.33 -11.56 2.38
CA ARG A 67 -21.56 -12.18 2.86
C ARG A 67 -21.54 -13.58 2.29
N GLU A 68 -21.63 -14.58 3.16
CA GLU A 68 -22.01 -15.92 2.73
C GLU A 68 -23.21 -15.75 1.78
N GLN A 69 -23.04 -16.20 0.53
CA GLN A 69 -24.17 -16.33 -0.39
C GLN A 69 -25.17 -17.24 0.30
N SER A 70 -26.29 -16.66 0.75
CA SER A 70 -27.46 -17.37 1.25
C SER A 70 -28.10 -18.19 0.14
#